data_AF-A0A956WF35-F1
#
_entry.id   AF-A0A956WF35-F1
#
_cell.length_a   1.000
_cell.length_b   1.000
_cell.length_c   1.000
_cell.angle_alpha   90.00
_cell.angle_beta   90.00
_cell.angle_gamma   90.00
#
_symmetry.space_group_name_H-M   'P 1'
#
loop_
_entity.id
_entity.type
_entity.pdbx_description
1 polymer ?
#
loop_
_entity_poly.entity_id
_entity_poly.type
_entity_poly.pdbx_seq_one_letter_code
_entity_poly.pdbx_strand_id
1 'polypeptide(L)'
;MPDTRLSLALNLGGIALFVASLIALLVLHAATHGGETDFELTGGDLILAGILTVALVVASMGIHEWIHGLAIRRAGGTPTYGARLVGNVMPVLYCTADGHLFTRTQFIGIALAPLVV
;
A
#
# COMPACT_ATOMS: atom_id res chain seq x y z
N MET A 1 17.88 -9.55 10.58
CA MET A 1 16.41 -9.61 10.69
C MET A 1 15.97 -8.49 11.63
N PRO A 2 14.89 -7.77 11.34
CA PRO A 2 14.31 -6.82 12.30
C PRO A 2 14.00 -7.55 13.61
N ASP A 3 14.17 -6.88 14.75
CA ASP A 3 13.81 -7.42 16.05
C ASP A 3 12.27 -7.45 16.20
N THR A 4 11.75 -8.48 16.86
CA THR A 4 10.30 -8.72 17.00
C THR A 4 9.55 -7.53 17.61
N ARG A 5 10.24 -6.76 18.47
CA ARG A 5 9.67 -5.56 19.13
C ARG A 5 9.45 -4.43 18.14
N LEU A 6 10.40 -4.16 17.26
CA LEU A 6 10.26 -3.17 16.20
C LEU A 6 9.14 -3.54 15.22
N SER A 7 9.07 -4.81 14.78
CA SER A 7 7.98 -5.27 13.92
C SER A 7 6.61 -5.12 14.58
N LEU A 8 6.50 -5.45 15.87
CA LEU A 8 5.26 -5.25 16.62
C LEU A 8 4.89 -3.76 16.72
N ALA A 9 5.86 -2.90 17.05
CA ALA A 9 5.64 -1.46 17.15
C ALA A 9 5.17 -0.85 15.82
N LEU A 10 5.76 -1.27 14.69
CA LEU A 10 5.36 -0.81 13.36
C LEU A 10 3.94 -1.25 13.00
N ASN A 11 3.56 -2.49 13.31
CA ASN A 11 2.19 -2.97 13.07
C ASN A 11 1.16 -2.22 13.95
N LEU A 12 1.46 -2.02 15.23
CA LEU A 12 0.59 -1.25 16.13
C LEU A 12 0.47 0.21 15.67
N GLY A 13 1.58 0.82 15.22
CA GLY A 13 1.57 2.15 14.63
C GLY A 13 0.70 2.22 13.37
N GLY A 14 0.79 1.23 12.49
CA GLY A 14 -0.06 1.12 11.31
C GLY A 14 -1.55 0.99 11.65
N ILE A 15 -1.91 0.16 12.63
CA ILE A 15 -3.29 0.02 13.12
C ILE A 15 -3.80 1.35 13.69
N ALA A 16 -2.99 2.03 14.50
CA ALA A 16 -3.36 3.33 15.08
C ALA A 16 -3.60 4.39 13.99
N LEU A 17 -2.73 4.45 12.99
CA LEU A 17 -2.90 5.33 11.81
C LEU A 17 -4.18 5.01 11.05
N PHE A 18 -4.46 3.73 10.78
CA PHE A 18 -5.69 3.30 10.11
C PHE A 18 -6.94 3.76 10.86
N VAL A 19 -7.00 3.52 12.18
CA VAL A 19 -8.13 3.95 13.02
C VAL A 19 -8.28 5.47 13.00
N ALA A 20 -7.18 6.21 13.12
CA ALA A 20 -7.19 7.68 13.07
C ALA A 20 -7.70 8.20 11.73
N SER A 21 -7.26 7.61 10.61
CA SER A 21 -7.74 7.96 9.27
C SER A 21 -9.23 7.67 9.10
N LEU A 22 -9.73 6.57 9.67
CA LEU A 22 -11.15 6.19 9.60
C LEU A 22 -12.02 7.18 10.38
N ILE A 23 -11.60 7.59 11.57
CA ILE A 23 -12.26 8.65 12.35
C ILE A 23 -12.24 9.98 11.60
N ALA A 24 -11.10 10.37 11.03
CA ALA A 24 -10.97 11.61 10.27
C ALA A 24 -11.92 11.64 9.06
N LEU A 25 -12.05 10.53 8.34
CA LEU A 25 -13.00 10.37 7.24
C LEU A 25 -14.45 10.50 7.71
N LEU A 26 -14.82 9.87 8.82
CA LEU A 26 -16.18 9.97 9.37
C LEU A 26 -16.52 11.40 9.81
N VAL A 27 -15.59 12.11 10.43
CA VAL A 27 -15.75 13.52 10.80
C VAL A 27 -15.92 14.39 9.56
N LEU A 28 -15.09 14.19 8.53
CA LEU A 28 -15.20 14.92 7.27
C LEU A 28 -16.54 14.66 6.57
N HIS A 29 -17.00 13.41 6.57
CA HIS A 29 -18.30 13.04 6.00
C HIS A 29 -19.44 13.73 6.74
N ALA A 30 -19.46 13.66 8.08
CA ALA A 30 -20.47 14.34 8.90
C ALA A 30 -20.47 15.86 8.69
N ALA A 31 -19.29 16.48 8.58
CA ALA A 31 -19.13 17.92 8.34
C ALA A 31 -19.61 18.35 6.94
N THR A 32 -19.52 17.47 5.94
CA THR A 32 -19.91 17.77 4.55
C THR A 32 -21.38 17.44 4.24
N HIS A 33 -21.98 16.51 4.98
CA HIS A 33 -23.35 16.02 4.76
C HIS A 33 -24.33 16.44 5.87
N GLY A 34 -23.98 17.45 6.67
CA GLY A 34 -24.92 18.10 7.59
C GLY A 34 -25.38 17.27 8.80
N GLY A 35 -24.68 16.18 9.12
CA GLY A 35 -25.00 15.33 10.27
C GLY A 35 -26.17 14.36 10.07
N GLU A 36 -26.74 14.26 8.86
CA GLU A 36 -27.65 13.16 8.52
C GLU A 36 -26.81 11.89 8.33
N THR A 37 -26.84 11.00 9.32
CA THR A 37 -26.19 9.69 9.25
C THR A 37 -27.22 8.58 9.33
N ASP A 38 -28.18 8.56 8.40
CA ASP A 38 -28.93 7.33 8.14
C ASP A 38 -28.01 6.39 7.36
N PHE A 39 -27.25 5.60 8.10
CA PHE A 39 -26.32 4.62 7.56
C PHE A 39 -27.04 3.28 7.41
N GLU A 40 -27.80 3.14 6.34
CA GLU A 40 -28.43 1.88 5.98
C GLU A 40 -27.45 1.06 5.12
N LEU A 41 -26.69 0.19 5.76
CA LEU A 41 -25.82 -0.76 5.05
C LEU A 41 -26.66 -1.88 4.46
N THR A 42 -26.90 -1.83 3.16
CA THR A 42 -27.48 -2.97 2.46
C THR A 42 -26.38 -4.00 2.14
N GLY A 43 -26.78 -5.25 1.90
CA GLY A 43 -25.84 -6.28 1.43
C GLY A 43 -25.16 -5.92 0.10
N GLY A 44 -25.84 -5.14 -0.75
CA GLY A 44 -25.28 -4.63 -2.00
C GLY A 44 -24.14 -3.64 -1.76
N ASP A 45 -24.29 -2.74 -0.80
CA ASP A 45 -23.28 -1.75 -0.44
C ASP A 45 -22.01 -2.41 0.09
N LEU A 46 -22.15 -3.46 0.91
CA LEU A 46 -21.02 -4.24 1.41
C LEU A 46 -20.24 -4.94 0.29
N ILE A 47 -20.95 -5.51 -0.69
CA ILE A 47 -20.31 -6.17 -1.85
C ILE A 47 -19.57 -5.14 -2.69
N LEU A 48 -20.23 -4.01 -3.00
CA LEU A 48 -19.61 -2.93 -3.78
C LEU A 48 -18.38 -2.37 -3.07
N ALA A 49 -18.49 -2.08 -1.76
CA ALA A 49 -17.38 -1.62 -0.95
C ALA A 49 -16.22 -2.63 -0.93
N GLY A 50 -16.52 -3.93 -0.83
CA GLY A 50 -15.53 -4.99 -0.90
C GLY A 50 -14.78 -5.02 -2.24
N ILE A 51 -15.52 -4.96 -3.36
CA ILE A 51 -14.94 -4.93 -4.71
C ILE A 51 -14.07 -3.69 -4.89
N LEU A 52 -14.58 -2.51 -4.52
CA LEU A 52 -13.83 -1.25 -4.61
C LEU A 52 -12.56 -1.29 -3.76
N THR A 53 -12.65 -1.83 -2.54
CA THR A 53 -11.49 -1.97 -1.66
C THR A 53 -10.42 -2.85 -2.30
N VAL A 54 -10.79 -4.02 -2.82
CA VAL A 54 -9.83 -4.91 -3.50
C VAL A 54 -9.24 -4.23 -4.74
N ALA A 55 -10.06 -3.58 -5.55
CA ALA A 55 -9.60 -2.86 -6.74
C ALA A 55 -8.60 -1.75 -6.39
N LEU A 56 -8.90 -0.94 -5.36
CA LEU A 56 -8.02 0.13 -4.88
C LEU A 56 -6.71 -0.42 -4.31
N VAL A 57 -6.76 -1.52 -3.55
CA VAL A 57 -5.55 -2.17 -3.04
C VAL A 57 -4.67 -2.64 -4.19
N VAL A 58 -5.23 -3.35 -5.17
CA VAL A 58 -4.48 -3.80 -6.35
C VAL A 58 -3.89 -2.63 -7.14
N ALA A 59 -4.68 -1.58 -7.36
CA ALA A 59 -4.22 -0.37 -8.04
C ALA A 59 -3.08 0.32 -7.27
N SER A 60 -3.22 0.47 -5.95
CA SER A 60 -2.20 1.08 -5.09
C SER A 60 -0.89 0.29 -5.10
N MET A 61 -0.95 -1.05 -5.04
CA MET A 61 0.22 -1.92 -5.14
C MET A 61 0.86 -1.85 -6.53
N GLY A 62 0.06 -1.80 -7.59
CA GLY A 62 0.57 -1.59 -8.95
C GLY A 62 1.33 -0.26 -9.08
N ILE A 63 0.78 0.82 -8.55
CA ILE A 63 1.44 2.14 -8.52
C ILE A 63 2.72 2.09 -7.67
N HIS A 64 2.68 1.44 -6.51
CA HIS A 64 3.83 1.26 -5.62
C HIS A 64 5.01 0.61 -6.34
N GLU A 65 4.77 -0.55 -6.95
CA GLU A 65 5.81 -1.27 -7.70
C GLU A 65 6.27 -0.47 -8.93
N TRP A 66 5.35 0.22 -9.62
CA TRP A 66 5.70 1.08 -10.76
C TRP A 66 6.67 2.21 -10.37
N ILE A 67 6.46 2.85 -9.20
CA ILE A 67 7.37 3.87 -8.67
C ILE A 67 8.76 3.27 -8.39
N HIS A 68 8.84 2.08 -7.80
CA HIS A 68 10.11 1.35 -7.65
C HIS A 68 10.79 1.13 -9.00
N GLY A 69 10.06 0.67 -10.01
CA GLY A 69 10.63 0.44 -11.34
C GLY A 69 11.10 1.72 -12.04
N LEU A 70 10.42 2.85 -11.81
CA LEU A 70 10.88 4.15 -12.27
C LEU A 70 12.16 4.58 -11.55
N ALA A 71 12.28 4.34 -10.25
CA ALA A 71 13.50 4.59 -9.49
C ALA A 71 14.66 3.70 -9.96
N ILE A 72 14.41 2.41 -10.24
CA ILE A 72 15.36 1.47 -10.83
C ILE A 72 15.87 2.00 -12.18
N ARG A 73 14.98 2.46 -13.06
CA ARG A 73 15.35 3.05 -14.35
C ARG A 73 16.25 4.27 -14.18
N ARG A 74 15.94 5.16 -13.23
CA ARG A 74 16.78 6.32 -12.92
C ARG A 74 18.16 5.94 -12.37
N ALA A 75 18.25 4.82 -11.65
CA ALA A 75 19.50 4.29 -11.15
C ALA A 75 20.31 3.51 -12.19
N GLY A 76 19.82 3.36 -13.43
CA GLY A 76 20.50 2.66 -14.52
C GLY A 76 20.17 1.17 -14.65
N GLY A 77 19.22 0.66 -13.86
CA GLY A 77 18.74 -0.72 -13.95
C GLY A 77 17.60 -0.91 -14.94
N THR A 78 17.33 -2.17 -15.30
CA THR A 78 16.14 -2.54 -16.10
C THR A 78 15.12 -3.20 -15.17
N PRO A 79 13.96 -2.57 -14.91
CA PRO A 79 12.98 -3.12 -13.99
C PRO A 79 12.21 -4.29 -14.61
N THR A 80 12.06 -5.35 -13.83
CA THR A 80 11.21 -6.51 -14.12
C THR A 80 10.10 -6.54 -13.08
N TYR A 81 8.86 -6.69 -13.53
CA TYR A 81 7.69 -6.76 -12.65
C TYR A 81 7.14 -8.18 -12.62
N GLY A 82 6.55 -8.57 -11.49
CA GLY A 82 5.88 -9.85 -11.38
C GLY A 82 4.89 -9.90 -10.23
N ALA A 83 4.21 -11.04 -10.14
CA ALA A 83 3.28 -11.36 -9.07
C ALA A 83 3.52 -12.79 -8.60
N ARG A 84 3.41 -13.04 -7.30
CA ARG A 84 3.51 -14.37 -6.69
C ARG A 84 2.49 -14.51 -5.56
N LEU A 85 1.96 -15.73 -5.39
CA LEU A 85 1.21 -16.10 -4.20
C LEU A 85 2.17 -16.65 -3.13
N VAL A 86 2.28 -15.97 -1.99
CA VAL A 86 3.01 -16.46 -0.83
C VAL A 86 2.09 -17.39 -0.03
N GLY A 87 2.56 -18.62 0.20
CA GLY A 87 1.79 -19.64 0.92
C GLY A 87 0.48 -20.04 0.23
N ASN A 88 0.35 -19.84 -1.09
CA ASN A 88 -0.88 -20.01 -1.87
C ASN A 88 -2.08 -19.14 -1.45
N VAL A 89 -1.88 -18.15 -0.58
CA VAL A 89 -2.97 -17.34 -0.03
C VAL A 89 -2.77 -15.85 -0.28
N MET A 90 -1.54 -15.34 -0.14
CA MET A 90 -1.29 -13.90 -0.16
C MET A 90 -0.69 -13.46 -1.51
N PRO A 91 -1.41 -12.67 -2.33
CA PRO A 91 -0.85 -12.11 -3.56
C PRO A 91 0.17 -11.01 -3.20
N VAL A 92 1.36 -11.13 -3.78
CA VAL A 92 2.44 -10.16 -3.64
C VAL A 92 2.85 -9.73 -5.03
N LEU A 93 2.77 -8.43 -5.29
CA LEU A 93 3.39 -7.80 -6.46
C LEU A 93 4.84 -7.46 -6.11
N TYR A 94 5.72 -7.50 -7.10
CA TYR A 94 7.12 -7.13 -6.89
C TYR A 94 7.73 -6.48 -8.14
N CYS A 95 8.65 -5.55 -7.88
CA CYS A 95 9.55 -4.96 -8.87
C CYS A 95 11.02 -5.29 -8.51
N THR A 96 11.77 -5.84 -9.46
CA THR A 96 13.18 -6.22 -9.30
C THR A 96 14.03 -5.70 -10.46
N ALA A 97 15.36 -5.81 -10.35
CA ALA A 97 16.31 -5.53 -11.45
C ALA A 97 17.34 -6.66 -11.52
N ASP A 98 17.00 -7.72 -12.26
CA ASP A 98 17.81 -8.93 -12.31
C ASP A 98 19.18 -8.66 -12.97
N GLY A 99 20.26 -9.12 -12.32
CA GLY A 99 21.62 -8.95 -12.83
C GLY A 99 22.21 -7.54 -12.66
N HIS A 100 21.52 -6.61 -12.00
CA HIS A 100 22.02 -5.26 -11.73
C HIS A 100 22.38 -5.08 -10.25
N LEU A 101 23.60 -4.62 -9.97
CA LEU A 101 24.05 -4.32 -8.61
C LEU A 101 23.96 -2.81 -8.34
N PHE A 102 23.13 -2.44 -7.38
CA PHE A 102 23.04 -1.06 -6.90
C PHE A 102 24.02 -0.79 -5.78
N THR A 103 24.54 0.44 -5.72
CA THR A 103 25.19 0.92 -4.49
C THR A 103 24.17 0.97 -3.35
N ARG A 104 24.65 0.94 -2.10
CA ARG A 104 23.79 0.99 -0.91
C ARG A 104 22.82 2.18 -0.94
N THR A 105 23.29 3.35 -1.33
CA THR A 105 22.48 4.58 -1.38
C THR A 105 21.41 4.51 -2.47
N GLN A 106 21.75 3.97 -3.65
CA GLN A 106 20.77 3.75 -4.71
C GLN A 106 19.70 2.75 -4.28
N PHE A 107 20.11 1.63 -3.66
CA PHE A 107 19.17 0.62 -3.17
C PHE A 107 18.20 1.22 -2.13
N ILE A 108 18.71 1.97 -1.15
CA ILE A 108 17.88 2.64 -0.15
C ILE A 108 16.93 3.65 -0.82
N GLY A 109 17.43 4.45 -1.76
CA GLY A 109 16.60 5.42 -2.49
C GLY A 109 15.49 4.74 -3.29
N ILE A 110 15.79 3.64 -3.98
CA ILE A 110 14.79 2.83 -4.70
C ILE A 110 13.76 2.27 -3.72
N ALA A 111 14.20 1.68 -2.61
CA ALA A 111 13.32 1.08 -1.61
C ALA A 111 12.42 2.12 -0.91
N LEU A 112 12.85 3.37 -0.78
CA LEU A 112 12.07 4.45 -0.18
C LEU A 112 11.25 5.25 -1.20
N ALA A 113 11.42 5.03 -2.51
CA ALA A 113 10.81 5.87 -3.54
C ALA A 113 9.28 6.01 -3.41
N PRO A 114 8.48 4.95 -3.15
CA PRO A 114 7.02 5.09 -3.03
C PRO A 114 6.55 5.81 -1.77
N LEU A 115 7.44 6.06 -0.80
CA LEU A 115 7.11 6.84 0.40
C LEU A 115 7.32 8.34 0.18
N VAL A 116 8.21 8.71 -0.74
CA VAL A 116 8.66 10.09 -0.94
C VAL A 116 7.91 10.79 -2.07
N VAL A 117 7.31 10.04 -3.00
CA VAL A 117 6.64 10.52 -4.21
C VAL A 117 5.13 10.41 -4.09
#